data_AF-A0A965JXR3-F1
#
_entry.id   AF-A0A965JXR3-F1
#
_cell.length_a   1.000
_cell.length_b   1.000
_cell.length_c   1.000
_cell.angle_alpha   90.00
_cell.angle_beta   90.00
_cell.angle_gamma   90.00
#
_symmetry.space_group_name_H-M   'P 1'
#
loop_
_entity.id
_entity.type
_entity.pdbx_description
1 polymer ?
#
loop_
_entity_poly.entity_id
_entity_poly.type
_entity_poly.pdbx_seq_one_letter_code
_entity_poly.pdbx_strand_id
1 'polypeptide(L)'
;MFSAIKNPFGYGSGSTNLAASRYSSSSKTSGTEFDPGNMGIAFGIFGLIIYFLMLWRMTEMGYRLAITRRDPLGLLVLGVIMATLLQWTNGNLYSVCWLLWFVVGAGDRLLSNQDADAVLSPKLVAPATTFTWRKPGEPRRAVRV
;
A
#
# COMPACT_ATOMS: atom_id res chain seq x y z
N MET A 1 -2.58 -2.95 24.86
CA MET A 1 -1.91 -4.16 24.30
C MET A 1 -2.32 -5.45 25.01
N PHE A 2 -2.29 -5.53 26.36
CA PHE A 2 -2.72 -6.74 27.11
C PHE A 2 -4.18 -7.19 26.92
N SER A 3 -5.05 -6.31 26.39
CA SER A 3 -6.47 -6.64 26.16
C SER A 3 -6.67 -7.72 25.09
N ALA A 4 -5.83 -7.75 24.05
CA ALA A 4 -5.93 -8.70 22.94
C ALA A 4 -5.61 -10.15 23.37
N ILE A 5 -4.78 -10.31 24.41
CA ILE A 5 -4.47 -11.63 24.99
C ILE A 5 -5.60 -12.09 25.90
N LYS A 6 -6.22 -11.16 26.64
CA LYS A 6 -7.35 -11.46 27.53
C LYS A 6 -8.65 -11.73 26.76
N ASN A 7 -8.85 -11.07 25.62
CA ASN A 7 -10.03 -11.21 24.78
C ASN A 7 -9.59 -11.36 23.31
N PRO A 8 -9.38 -12.60 22.83
CA PRO A 8 -8.79 -12.84 21.52
C PRO A 8 -9.65 -12.36 20.35
N PHE A 9 -10.97 -12.26 20.55
CA PHE A 9 -11.93 -11.73 19.57
C PHE A 9 -12.21 -10.22 19.71
N GLY A 10 -11.69 -9.59 20.77
CA GLY A 10 -11.97 -8.19 21.09
C GLY A 10 -13.41 -7.93 21.56
N TYR A 11 -13.74 -6.65 21.67
CA TYR A 11 -15.03 -6.14 22.18
C TYR A 11 -15.94 -5.58 21.09
N GLY A 12 -15.57 -5.73 19.81
CA GLY A 12 -16.27 -5.19 18.65
C GLY A 12 -15.84 -3.76 18.30
N SER A 13 -16.09 -3.36 17.04
CA SER A 13 -15.67 -2.07 16.48
C SER A 13 -16.27 -0.84 17.16
N GLY A 14 -17.44 -1.00 17.80
CA GLY A 14 -18.09 0.08 18.56
C GLY A 14 -17.41 0.41 19.89
N SER A 15 -16.52 -0.44 20.41
CA SER A 15 -15.94 -0.31 21.76
C SER A 15 -14.86 0.77 21.89
N THR A 16 -14.30 1.22 20.77
CA THR A 16 -13.15 2.12 20.72
C THR A 16 -13.49 3.58 20.43
N ASN A 17 -14.78 3.91 20.28
CA ASN A 17 -15.22 5.26 19.94
C ASN A 17 -16.06 5.91 21.06
N LEU A 18 -16.28 7.22 20.95
CA LEU A 18 -17.13 7.96 21.90
C LEU A 18 -18.59 7.48 21.88
N ALA A 19 -19.06 6.96 20.74
CA ALA A 19 -20.42 6.45 20.64
C ALA A 19 -20.64 5.26 21.58
N ALA A 20 -19.61 4.48 21.93
CA ALA A 20 -19.67 3.42 22.94
C ALA A 20 -20.38 3.90 24.21
N SER A 21 -19.96 5.04 24.76
CA SER A 21 -20.50 5.61 26.00
C SER A 21 -21.98 6.02 25.93
N ARG A 22 -22.55 6.10 24.72
CA ARG A 22 -23.96 6.44 24.50
C ARG A 22 -24.88 5.21 24.57
N TYR A 23 -24.35 4.00 24.45
CA TYR A 23 -25.15 2.78 24.38
C TYR A 23 -25.30 2.04 25.72
N SER A 24 -24.55 2.42 26.77
CA SER A 24 -24.75 1.92 28.13
C SER A 24 -24.09 2.83 29.18
N SER A 25 -24.75 3.01 30.32
CA SER A 25 -24.15 3.70 31.48
C SER A 25 -22.93 2.97 32.06
N SER A 26 -22.76 1.69 31.73
CA SER A 26 -21.61 0.86 32.13
C SER A 26 -20.57 0.69 31.02
N SER A 27 -20.84 1.13 29.77
CA SER A 27 -19.86 1.05 28.69
C SER A 27 -18.87 2.21 28.79
N LYS A 28 -17.67 1.93 29.29
CA LYS A 28 -16.55 2.86 29.23
C LYS A 28 -15.91 2.79 27.84
N THR A 29 -15.75 3.95 27.20
CA THR A 29 -14.92 4.07 25.99
C THR A 29 -13.53 3.56 26.31
N SER A 30 -13.12 2.49 25.65
CA SER A 30 -11.80 1.87 25.84
C SER A 30 -10.86 2.21 24.67
N GLY A 31 -11.22 3.20 23.85
CA GLY A 31 -10.39 3.68 22.75
C GLY A 31 -9.06 4.26 23.24
N THR A 32 -8.05 4.09 22.40
CA THR A 32 -6.71 4.65 22.55
C THR A 32 -6.43 5.64 21.41
N GLU A 33 -5.47 6.54 21.59
CA GLU A 33 -5.04 7.48 20.53
C GLU A 33 -4.15 6.81 19.45
N PHE A 34 -4.04 5.48 19.50
CA PHE A 34 -3.09 4.70 18.73
C PHE A 34 -3.76 3.49 18.09
N ASP A 35 -3.63 3.35 16.78
CA ASP A 35 -4.36 2.33 16.02
C ASP A 35 -4.16 0.88 16.46
N PRO A 36 -2.94 0.37 16.70
CA PRO A 36 -2.77 -0.97 17.25
C PRO A 36 -3.51 -1.18 18.57
N GLY A 37 -3.61 -0.14 19.40
CA GLY A 37 -4.40 -0.20 20.63
C GLY A 37 -5.87 -0.40 20.34
N ASN A 38 -6.43 0.40 19.42
CA ASN A 38 -7.82 0.31 18.99
C ASN A 38 -8.14 -1.04 18.32
N MET A 39 -7.31 -1.49 17.39
CA MET A 39 -7.47 -2.78 16.72
C MET A 39 -7.40 -3.96 17.70
N GLY A 40 -6.48 -3.91 18.66
CA GLY A 40 -6.37 -4.93 19.70
C GLY A 40 -7.54 -4.95 20.68
N ILE A 41 -8.23 -3.82 20.88
CA ILE A 41 -9.42 -3.74 21.75
C ILE A 41 -10.66 -4.16 20.98
N ALA A 42 -10.83 -3.69 19.74
CA ALA A 42 -11.99 -3.98 18.91
C ALA A 42 -12.03 -5.42 18.41
N PHE A 43 -10.89 -5.96 17.97
CA PHE A 43 -10.82 -7.23 17.24
C PHE A 43 -9.78 -8.21 17.80
N GLY A 44 -9.18 -7.88 18.95
CA GLY A 44 -8.21 -8.76 19.61
C GLY A 44 -6.95 -9.03 18.77
N ILE A 45 -6.46 -10.26 18.83
CA ILE A 45 -5.21 -10.64 18.15
C ILE A 45 -5.36 -10.68 16.62
N PHE A 46 -6.54 -11.06 16.12
CA PHE A 46 -6.82 -11.08 14.69
C PHE A 46 -6.80 -9.67 14.10
N GLY A 47 -7.37 -8.69 14.82
CA GLY A 47 -7.29 -7.28 14.46
C GLY A 47 -5.86 -6.78 14.31
N LEU A 48 -5.01 -7.11 15.28
CA LEU A 48 -3.59 -6.73 15.26
C LEU A 48 -2.86 -7.34 14.07
N ILE A 49 -3.05 -8.63 13.80
CA ILE A 49 -2.42 -9.31 12.67
C ILE A 49 -2.83 -8.66 11.35
N ILE A 50 -4.13 -8.49 11.13
CA ILE A 50 -4.65 -7.85 9.90
C ILE A 50 -4.10 -6.43 9.77
N TYR A 51 -4.09 -5.67 10.87
CA TYR A 51 -3.58 -4.31 10.88
C TYR A 51 -2.11 -4.23 10.43
N PHE A 52 -1.24 -5.06 11.01
CA PHE A 52 0.18 -5.07 10.63
C PHE A 52 0.41 -5.56 9.20
N LEU A 53 -0.38 -6.53 8.72
CA LEU A 53 -0.33 -6.97 7.33
C LEU A 53 -0.73 -5.85 6.36
N MET A 54 -1.80 -5.11 6.67
CA MET A 54 -2.21 -3.97 5.85
C MET A 54 -1.18 -2.84 5.88
N LEU A 55 -0.65 -2.50 7.06
CA LEU A 55 0.43 -1.52 7.22
C LEU A 55 1.64 -1.87 6.38
N TRP A 56 2.07 -3.13 6.44
CA TRP A 56 3.18 -3.61 5.63
C TRP A 56 2.87 -3.45 4.13
N ARG A 57 1.72 -3.94 3.67
CA ARG A 57 1.35 -3.89 2.24
C ARG A 57 1.18 -2.48 1.70
N MET A 58 0.55 -1.59 2.46
CA MET A 58 0.38 -0.19 2.07
C MET A 58 1.72 0.52 1.95
N THR A 59 2.61 0.30 2.92
CA THR A 59 3.96 0.88 2.93
C THR A 59 4.80 0.34 1.78
N GLU A 60 4.77 -0.98 1.55
CA GLU A 60 5.43 -1.65 0.43
C GLU A 60 4.95 -1.08 -0.91
N MET A 61 3.63 -0.96 -1.09
CA MET A 61 3.02 -0.39 -2.30
C MET A 61 3.46 1.06 -2.52
N GLY A 62 3.34 1.91 -1.50
CA GLY A 62 3.73 3.32 -1.60
C GLY A 62 5.22 3.48 -1.91
N TYR A 63 6.07 2.67 -1.29
CA TYR A 63 7.51 2.66 -1.55
C TYR A 63 7.82 2.21 -2.99
N ARG A 64 7.23 1.09 -3.43
CA ARG A 64 7.38 0.59 -4.81
C ARG A 64 6.93 1.63 -5.84
N LEU A 65 5.80 2.27 -5.61
CA LEU A 65 5.29 3.30 -6.49
C LEU A 65 6.26 4.49 -6.60
N ALA A 66 6.79 4.96 -5.46
CA ALA A 66 7.75 6.06 -5.41
C ALA A 66 9.07 5.74 -6.16
N ILE A 67 9.63 4.54 -5.97
CA ILE A 67 10.91 4.17 -6.61
C ILE A 67 10.76 3.84 -8.10
N THR A 68 9.61 3.32 -8.52
CA THR A 68 9.36 2.90 -9.91
C THR A 68 8.92 4.06 -10.78
N ARG A 69 7.98 4.91 -10.32
CA ARG A 69 7.52 6.09 -11.10
C ARG A 69 8.55 7.21 -11.11
N ARG A 70 9.20 7.45 -9.95
CA ARG A 70 10.10 8.59 -9.72
C ARG A 70 9.44 9.95 -10.03
N ASP A 71 8.13 10.05 -9.83
CA ASP A 71 7.36 11.29 -10.01
C ASP A 71 6.86 11.84 -8.65
N PRO A 72 6.48 13.14 -8.59
CA PRO A 72 5.96 13.73 -7.36
C PRO A 72 4.70 13.04 -6.84
N LEU A 73 3.93 12.40 -7.73
CA LEU A 73 2.70 11.70 -7.36
C LEU A 73 3.00 10.41 -6.57
N GLY A 74 3.99 9.61 -6.98
CA GLY A 74 4.42 8.44 -6.23
C GLY A 74 4.96 8.81 -4.85
N LEU A 75 5.71 9.92 -4.75
CA LEU A 75 6.15 10.46 -3.46
C LEU A 75 4.99 10.97 -2.60
N LEU A 76 3.98 11.58 -3.20
CA LEU A 76 2.78 12.04 -2.49
C LEU A 76 2.03 10.87 -1.86
N VAL A 77 1.85 9.76 -2.60
CA VAL A 77 1.20 8.55 -2.08
C VAL A 77 1.94 8.02 -0.86
N LEU A 78 3.26 7.83 -0.97
CA LEU A 78 4.09 7.38 0.15
C LEU A 78 4.06 8.36 1.32
N GLY A 79 4.16 9.67 1.03
CA GLY A 79 4.15 10.74 2.03
C GLY A 79 2.86 10.77 2.83
N VAL A 80 1.69 10.61 2.19
CA VAL A 80 0.40 10.54 2.89
C VAL A 80 0.32 9.29 3.78
N ILE A 81 0.74 8.12 3.29
CA ILE A 81 0.76 6.88 4.08
C ILE A 81 1.62 7.06 5.35
N MET A 82 2.80 7.66 5.20
CA MET A 82 3.72 7.91 6.33
C MET A 82 3.22 9.00 7.28
N ALA A 83 2.61 10.07 6.76
CA ALA A 83 2.10 11.17 7.58
C ALA A 83 0.86 10.77 8.41
N THR A 84 0.10 9.80 7.93
CA THR A 84 -1.14 9.31 8.57
C THR A 84 -0.96 7.95 9.25
N LEU A 85 0.28 7.49 9.38
CA LEU A 85 0.63 6.21 10.00
C LEU A 85 -0.02 6.11 11.39
N LEU A 86 -0.68 4.99 11.67
CA LEU A 86 -1.22 4.67 13.00
C LEU A 86 -2.38 5.58 13.47
N GLN A 87 -3.04 6.29 12.54
CA GLN A 87 -4.19 7.18 12.79
C GLN A 87 -5.46 6.84 11.99
N TRP A 88 -5.57 5.63 11.46
CA TRP A 88 -6.61 5.14 10.56
C TRP A 88 -7.91 4.78 11.29
N THR A 89 -7.79 4.30 12.52
CA THR A 89 -8.90 3.87 13.37
C THR A 89 -9.21 4.87 14.47
N ASN A 90 -8.55 6.02 14.42
CA ASN A 90 -8.80 7.09 15.37
C ASN A 90 -10.16 7.74 15.07
N GLY A 91 -11.14 7.46 15.93
CA GLY A 91 -12.50 7.99 15.81
C GLY A 91 -12.59 9.51 15.99
N ASN A 92 -11.53 10.23 16.36
CA ASN A 92 -11.54 11.69 16.39
C ASN A 92 -11.06 12.32 15.07
N LEU A 93 -10.47 11.52 14.17
CA LEU A 93 -9.84 11.97 12.92
C LEU A 93 -10.51 11.35 11.69
N TYR A 94 -11.84 11.49 11.57
CA TYR A 94 -12.63 10.85 10.51
C TYR A 94 -12.12 11.16 9.10
N SER A 95 -11.70 12.39 8.83
CA SER A 95 -11.21 12.81 7.50
C SER A 95 -9.88 12.13 7.12
N VAL A 96 -9.03 11.86 8.10
CA VAL A 96 -7.72 11.23 7.88
C VAL A 96 -7.88 9.80 7.36
N CYS A 97 -8.83 9.05 7.94
CA CYS A 97 -9.15 7.70 7.49
C CYS A 97 -9.57 7.70 6.01
N TRP A 98 -10.53 8.55 5.63
CA TRP A 98 -11.01 8.64 4.25
C TRP A 98 -9.91 9.07 3.27
N LEU A 99 -9.10 10.07 3.63
CA LEU A 99 -7.99 10.54 2.82
C LEU A 99 -6.97 9.42 2.58
N LEU A 100 -6.59 8.70 3.63
CA LEU A 100 -5.65 7.59 3.52
C LEU A 100 -6.17 6.51 2.58
N TRP A 101 -7.40 6.03 2.77
CA TRP A 101 -7.95 4.96 1.95
C TRP A 101 -8.15 5.39 0.50
N PHE A 102 -8.51 6.65 0.25
CA PHE A 102 -8.56 7.21 -1.09
C PHE A 102 -7.17 7.19 -1.75
N VAL A 103 -6.14 7.67 -1.07
CA VAL A 103 -4.76 7.72 -1.61
C VAL A 103 -4.19 6.31 -1.82
N VAL A 104 -4.47 5.37 -0.92
CA VAL A 104 -4.07 3.97 -1.06
C VAL A 104 -4.73 3.33 -2.28
N GLY A 105 -6.04 3.52 -2.47
CA GLY A 105 -6.76 3.00 -3.63
C GLY A 105 -6.28 3.62 -4.95
N ALA A 106 -6.02 4.93 -4.96
CA ALA A 106 -5.44 5.61 -6.11
C ALA A 106 -4.02 5.10 -6.42
N GLY A 107 -3.18 4.94 -5.39
CA GLY A 107 -1.83 4.41 -5.51
C GLY A 107 -1.78 2.98 -6.04
N ASP A 108 -2.66 2.11 -5.54
CA ASP A 108 -2.82 0.74 -6.02
C ASP A 108 -3.22 0.72 -7.50
N ARG A 109 -4.19 1.55 -7.89
CA ARG A 109 -4.60 1.68 -9.29
C ARG A 109 -3.45 2.15 -10.18
N LEU A 110 -2.68 3.15 -9.74
CA LEU A 110 -1.52 3.64 -10.48
C LEU A 110 -0.45 2.56 -10.66
N LEU A 111 -0.13 1.81 -9.60
CA LEU A 111 0.83 0.72 -9.66
C LEU A 111 0.35 -0.38 -10.61
N SER A 112 -0.94 -0.76 -10.54
CA SER A 112 -1.52 -1.78 -11.42
C SER A 112 -1.46 -1.40 -12.90
N ASN A 113 -1.70 -0.13 -13.24
CA ASN A 113 -1.63 0.34 -14.62
C ASN A 113 -0.18 0.30 -15.14
N GLN A 114 0.79 0.66 -14.31
CA GLN A 114 2.21 0.58 -14.70
C GLN A 114 2.67 -0.86 -14.91
N ASP A 115 2.28 -1.78 -14.02
CA ASP A 115 2.61 -3.19 -14.16
C ASP A 115 1.99 -3.76 -15.46
N ALA A 116 0.78 -3.33 -15.82
CA ALA A 116 0.15 -3.69 -17.10
C ALA A 116 0.88 -3.10 -18.32
N ASP A 117 1.25 -1.81 -18.29
CA ASP A 117 1.99 -1.15 -19.36
C ASP A 117 3.37 -1.78 -19.58
N ALA A 118 4.05 -2.19 -18.51
CA ALA A 118 5.34 -2.89 -18.57
C ALA A 118 5.24 -4.26 -19.25
N VAL A 119 4.12 -4.97 -19.09
CA VAL A 119 3.86 -6.26 -19.75
C VAL A 119 3.57 -6.09 -21.25
N LEU A 120 2.83 -5.04 -21.62
CA LEU A 120 2.42 -4.78 -23.00
C LEU A 120 3.51 -4.10 -23.84
N SER A 121 4.48 -3.45 -23.20
CA SER A 121 5.62 -2.83 -23.87
C SER A 121 6.42 -3.91 -24.61
N PRO A 122 6.44 -3.91 -25.96
CA PRO A 122 7.24 -4.89 -26.68
C PRO A 122 8.69 -4.71 -26.22
N LYS A 123 9.31 -5.79 -25.71
CA LYS A 123 10.76 -5.81 -25.56
C LYS A 123 11.29 -5.39 -26.92
N LEU A 124 12.01 -4.27 -26.97
CA LEU A 124 12.71 -3.82 -28.16
C LEU A 124 13.59 -5.00 -28.61
N VAL A 125 13.06 -5.81 -29.52
CA VAL A 125 13.84 -6.81 -30.22
C VAL A 125 14.87 -5.96 -30.94
N ALA A 126 16.15 -6.16 -30.60
CA ALA A 126 17.24 -5.48 -31.28
C ALA A 126 16.91 -5.52 -32.78
N PRO A 127 16.88 -4.37 -33.47
CA PRO A 127 16.40 -4.32 -34.85
C PRO A 127 17.13 -5.44 -35.59
N ALA A 128 16.35 -6.37 -36.15
CA ALA A 128 16.89 -7.52 -36.87
C ALA A 128 17.98 -6.96 -37.78
N THR A 129 19.23 -7.42 -37.58
CA THR A 129 20.42 -6.86 -38.22
C THR A 129 20.07 -6.51 -39.65
N THR A 130 19.97 -5.21 -39.94
CA THR A 130 19.43 -4.72 -41.19
C THR A 130 20.16 -5.45 -42.30
N PHE A 131 19.44 -6.25 -43.08
CA PHE A 131 20.06 -7.01 -44.16
C PHE A 131 20.71 -6.00 -45.12
N THR A 132 22.02 -5.85 -45.03
CA THR A 132 22.76 -4.94 -45.89
C THR A 132 23.05 -5.70 -47.18
N TRP A 133 22.35 -5.31 -48.25
CA TRP A 133 22.69 -5.77 -49.59
C TRP A 133 24.16 -5.46 -49.87
N ARG A 134 24.95 -6.52 -50.10
CA ARG A 134 26.33 -6.34 -50.58
C ARG A 134 26.30 -5.82 -52.01
N LYS A 135 27.20 -4.90 -52.32
CA LYS A 135 27.44 -4.53 -53.70
C LYS A 135 28.14 -5.70 -54.42
N PRO A 136 27.79 -6.00 -55.69
CA PRO A 136 28.49 -7.01 -56.47
C PRO A 136 30.01 -6.70 -56.51
N GLY A 137 30.84 -7.67 -56.11
CA GLY A 137 32.31 -7.55 -56.12
C GLY A 137 32.97 -7.27 -54.78
N GLU A 138 32.23 -7.03 -53.68
CA GLU A 138 32.85 -6.84 -52.36
C GLU A 138 33.45 -8.13 -51.79
N PRO A 139 34.74 -8.15 -51.38
CA PRO A 139 35.37 -9.32 -50.78
C PRO A 139 34.68 -9.69 -49.46
N ARG A 140 34.49 -10.98 -49.20
CA ARG A 140 34.04 -11.44 -47.87
C ARG A 140 35.10 -11.06 -46.83
N ARG A 141 34.78 -10.09 -45.97
CA ARG A 141 35.49 -9.95 -44.69
C ARG A 141 35.41 -11.30 -43.98
N ALA A 142 36.55 -11.94 -43.82
CA ALA A 142 36.67 -13.12 -42.98
C ALA A 142 36.30 -12.71 -41.56
N VAL A 143 35.26 -13.34 -41.02
CA VAL A 143 34.96 -13.26 -39.60
C VAL A 143 36.14 -13.92 -38.91
N ARG A 144 37.00 -13.15 -38.24
CA ARG A 144 37.96 -13.73 -37.31
C ARG A 144 37.16 -14.28 -36.15
N VAL A 145 37.15 -15.61 -36.06
CA VAL A 145 36.67 -16.38 -34.91
C VAL A 145 37.64 -16.18 -33.74
#